data_AF-A0A2N0RFY1-F1
#
_entry.id   AF-A0A2N0RFY1-F1
#
_cell.length_a   1.000
_cell.length_b   1.000
_cell.length_c   1.000
_cell.angle_alpha   90.00
_cell.angle_beta   90.00
_cell.angle_gamma   90.00
#
_symmetry.space_group_name_H-M   'P 1'
#
loop_
_entity.id
_entity.type
_entity.pdbx_description
1 polymer ?
#
loop_
_entity_poly.entity_id
_entity_poly.type
_entity_poly.pdbx_seq_one_letter_code
_entity_poly.pdbx_strand_id
1 'polypeptide(L)'
;MSVSEANPSEHELLGQIREEYTRRDVEKAEFKARIEELEKNRAVIVAENAELRSRVAKLEQDIVELKKEFESKKNCKFQEKCILIAQVLLGEKLIVEYCPSFMRGLELDAFF
;
A
#
# COMPACT_ATOMS: atom_id res chain seq x y z
N MET A 1 -59.54 -54.51 -16.43
CA MET A 1 -58.60 -53.42 -16.11
C MET A 1 -57.37 -54.08 -15.51
N SER A 2 -56.35 -54.35 -16.32
CA SER A 2 -55.13 -55.00 -15.82
C SER A 2 -54.18 -53.91 -15.34
N VAL A 3 -53.92 -53.90 -14.04
CA VAL A 3 -52.86 -53.11 -13.43
C VAL A 3 -51.56 -53.69 -13.97
N SER A 4 -50.83 -52.91 -14.77
CA SER A 4 -49.51 -53.29 -15.26
C SER A 4 -48.58 -53.36 -14.06
N GLU A 5 -48.18 -54.58 -13.68
CA GLU A 5 -47.11 -54.84 -12.73
C GLU A 5 -45.83 -54.16 -13.26
N ALA A 6 -45.31 -53.18 -12.52
CA ALA A 6 -44.09 -52.49 -12.89
C ALA A 6 -42.92 -53.47 -12.92
N ASN A 7 -42.11 -53.43 -13.98
CA ASN A 7 -40.92 -54.28 -14.11
C ASN A 7 -39.95 -53.98 -12.95
N PRO A 8 -39.47 -54.99 -12.20
CA PRO A 8 -38.56 -54.79 -11.06
C PRO A 8 -37.31 -53.96 -11.39
N SER A 9 -36.83 -54.05 -12.63
CA SER A 9 -35.67 -53.31 -13.14
C SER A 9 -35.88 -51.79 -13.24
N GLU A 10 -37.10 -51.32 -13.50
CA GLU A 10 -37.39 -49.87 -13.57
C GLU A 10 -37.44 -49.24 -12.18
N HIS A 11 -37.96 -49.98 -11.20
CA HIS A 11 -38.00 -49.53 -9.81
C HIS A 11 -36.59 -49.38 -9.21
N GLU A 12 -35.68 -50.30 -9.55
CA GLU A 12 -34.28 -50.24 -9.12
C GLU A 12 -33.53 -49.04 -9.74
N LEU A 13 -33.74 -48.77 -11.04
CA LEU A 13 -33.17 -47.60 -11.72
C LEU A 13 -33.68 -46.28 -11.10
N LEU A 14 -34.97 -46.19 -10.79
CA LEU A 14 -35.54 -45.01 -10.11
C LEU A 14 -34.96 -44.80 -8.71
N GLY A 15 -34.64 -45.88 -8.00
CA GLY A 15 -33.93 -45.84 -6.71
C GLY A 15 -32.55 -45.21 -6.86
N GLN A 16 -31.74 -45.72 -7.78
CA GLN A 16 -30.39 -45.20 -8.06
C GLN A 16 -30.41 -43.73 -8.47
N ILE A 17 -31.35 -43.35 -9.34
CA ILE A 17 -31.50 -41.95 -9.77
C ILE A 17 -31.80 -41.05 -8.56
N ARG A 18 -32.69 -41.46 -7.66
CA ARG A 18 -33.03 -40.70 -6.46
C ARG A 18 -31.81 -40.52 -5.56
N GLU A 19 -31.07 -41.58 -5.31
CA GLU A 19 -29.84 -41.55 -4.50
C GLU A 19 -28.81 -40.59 -5.11
N GLU A 20 -28.58 -40.67 -6.43
CA GLU A 20 -27.69 -39.78 -7.17
C GLU A 20 -28.14 -38.31 -7.14
N TYR A 21 -29.44 -38.03 -7.16
CA TYR A 21 -29.97 -36.68 -6.97
C TYR A 21 -29.69 -36.18 -5.55
N THR A 22 -29.97 -37.00 -4.53
CA THR A 22 -29.71 -36.61 -3.14
C THR A 22 -28.22 -36.37 -2.88
N ARG A 23 -27.32 -37.18 -3.46
CA ARG A 23 -25.87 -36.95 -3.35
C ARG A 23 -25.46 -35.62 -3.98
N ARG A 24 -25.95 -35.34 -5.19
CA ARG A 24 -25.68 -34.07 -5.89
C ARG A 24 -26.21 -32.85 -5.14
N ASP A 25 -27.36 -32.97 -4.49
CA ASP A 25 -27.91 -31.87 -3.67
C ASP A 25 -27.04 -31.59 -2.43
N VAL A 26 -26.51 -32.63 -1.79
CA VAL A 26 -25.55 -32.48 -0.68
C VAL A 26 -24.25 -31.83 -1.17
N GLU A 27 -23.64 -32.33 -2.24
CA GLU A 27 -22.42 -31.76 -2.83
C GLU A 27 -22.62 -30.28 -3.21
N LYS A 28 -23.78 -29.95 -3.80
CA LYS A 28 -24.12 -28.57 -4.15
C LYS A 28 -24.22 -27.67 -2.91
N ALA A 29 -24.79 -28.17 -1.81
CA ALA A 29 -24.85 -27.43 -0.56
C ALA A 29 -23.45 -27.19 0.02
N GLU A 30 -22.57 -28.19 -0.02
CA GLU A 30 -21.18 -28.08 0.42
C GLU A 30 -20.39 -27.06 -0.42
N PHE A 31 -20.52 -27.10 -1.75
CA PHE A 31 -19.87 -26.12 -2.62
C PHE A 31 -20.38 -24.71 -2.35
N LYS A 32 -21.68 -24.54 -2.11
CA LYS A 32 -22.25 -23.24 -1.76
C LYS A 32 -21.66 -22.71 -0.45
N ALA A 33 -21.60 -23.55 0.59
CA ALA A 33 -21.00 -23.17 1.87
C ALA A 33 -19.51 -22.77 1.72
N ARG A 34 -18.75 -23.53 0.91
CA ARG A 34 -17.35 -23.22 0.64
C ARG A 34 -17.16 -21.92 -0.13
N ILE A 35 -18.05 -21.60 -1.08
CA ILE A 35 -18.04 -20.32 -1.79
C ILE A 35 -18.28 -19.17 -0.81
N GLU A 36 -19.30 -19.27 0.05
CA GLU A 36 -19.61 -18.24 1.04
C GLU A 36 -18.45 -18.00 2.02
N GLU A 37 -17.74 -19.06 2.44
CA GLU A 37 -16.54 -18.94 3.26
C GLU A 37 -15.40 -18.24 2.52
N LEU A 38 -15.13 -18.64 1.27
CA LEU A 38 -14.11 -18.00 0.44
C LEU A 38 -14.40 -16.52 0.20
N GLU A 39 -15.66 -16.14 0.02
CA GLU A 39 -16.07 -14.75 -0.14
C GLU A 39 -15.83 -13.92 1.12
N LYS A 40 -16.12 -14.49 2.31
CA LYS A 40 -15.79 -13.85 3.60
C LYS A 40 -14.29 -13.66 3.75
N ASN A 41 -13.49 -14.69 3.50
CA ASN A 41 -12.03 -14.62 3.57
C ASN A 41 -11.47 -13.59 2.59
N ARG A 42 -12.01 -13.54 1.36
CA ARG A 42 -11.64 -12.53 0.36
C ARG A 42 -11.93 -11.11 0.87
N ALA A 43 -13.09 -10.88 1.50
CA ALA A 43 -13.44 -9.58 2.03
C ALA A 43 -12.47 -9.11 3.12
N VAL A 44 -12.08 -10.01 4.04
CA VAL A 44 -11.06 -9.73 5.07
C VAL A 44 -9.72 -9.37 4.44
N ILE A 45 -9.23 -10.18 3.50
CA ILE A 45 -7.95 -9.94 2.80
C ILE A 45 -7.96 -8.60 2.05
N VAL A 46 -9.08 -8.23 1.43
CA VAL A 46 -9.22 -6.93 0.74
C VAL A 46 -9.13 -5.77 1.73
N ALA A 47 -9.78 -5.89 2.89
CA ALA A 47 -9.72 -4.86 3.94
C ALA A 47 -8.30 -4.70 4.51
N GLU A 48 -7.63 -5.80 4.85
CA GLU A 48 -6.25 -5.79 5.35
C GLU A 48 -5.28 -5.19 4.30
N ASN A 49 -5.45 -5.54 3.03
CA ASN A 49 -4.64 -4.95 1.95
C ASN A 49 -4.86 -3.45 1.80
N ALA A 50 -6.09 -2.96 1.98
CA ALA A 50 -6.36 -1.52 1.94
C ALA A 50 -5.67 -0.79 3.10
N GLU A 51 -5.68 -1.37 4.30
CA GLU A 51 -4.97 -0.82 5.47
C GLU A 51 -3.46 -0.81 5.25
N LEU A 52 -2.88 -1.91 4.74
CA LEU A 52 -1.46 -1.99 4.44
C LEU A 52 -1.04 -0.94 3.40
N ARG A 53 -1.82 -0.75 2.34
CA ARG A 53 -1.56 0.31 1.35
C ARG A 53 -1.58 1.69 1.96
N SER A 54 -2.51 1.96 2.88
CA SER A 54 -2.55 3.24 3.61
C SER A 54 -1.32 3.44 4.48
N ARG A 55 -0.84 2.40 5.16
CA ARG A 55 0.38 2.47 5.98
C ARG A 55 1.62 2.70 5.13
N VAL A 56 1.73 2.04 3.97
CA VAL A 56 2.83 2.25 3.01
C VAL A 56 2.85 3.69 2.52
N ALA A 57 1.71 4.23 2.08
CA ALA A 57 1.64 5.62 1.60
C ALA A 57 2.08 6.63 2.69
N LYS A 58 1.72 6.38 3.95
CA LYS A 58 2.16 7.22 5.07
C LYS A 58 3.67 7.14 5.28
N LEU A 59 4.25 5.93 5.26
CA LEU A 59 5.70 5.75 5.39
C LEU A 59 6.48 6.40 4.25
N GLU A 60 5.96 6.33 3.02
CA GLU A 60 6.55 7.02 1.87
C GLU A 60 6.59 8.54 2.09
N GLN A 61 5.49 9.11 2.60
CA GLN A 61 5.43 10.53 2.97
C GLN A 61 6.43 10.89 4.08
N ASP A 62 6.48 10.10 5.16
CA ASP A 62 7.40 10.31 6.28
C ASP A 62 8.87 10.27 5.79
N ILE A 63 9.21 9.37 4.87
CA ILE A 63 10.55 9.28 4.26
C ILE A 63 10.89 10.54 3.46
N VAL A 64 9.93 11.08 2.69
CA VAL A 64 10.14 12.33 1.92
C VAL A 64 10.39 13.51 2.86
N GLU A 65 9.61 13.62 3.92
CA GLU A 65 9.77 14.68 4.92
C GLU A 65 11.12 14.57 5.63
N LEU A 66 11.51 13.37 6.07
CA LEU A 66 12.80 13.13 6.73
C LEU A 66 13.98 13.46 5.82
N LYS A 67 13.89 13.14 4.52
CA LYS A 67 14.91 13.54 3.53
C LYS A 67 15.04 15.05 3.44
N LYS A 68 13.92 15.78 3.39
CA LYS A 68 13.90 17.25 3.34
C LYS A 68 14.52 17.86 4.61
N GLU A 69 14.19 17.34 5.78
CA GLU A 69 14.81 17.77 7.05
C GLU A 69 16.31 17.49 7.09
N PHE A 70 16.75 16.37 6.54
CA PHE A 70 18.16 16.01 6.52
C PHE A 70 18.98 16.93 5.60
N GLU A 71 18.44 17.27 4.43
CA GLU A 71 19.06 18.22 3.51
C GLU A 71 19.11 19.65 4.08
N SER A 72 18.07 20.11 4.79
CA SER A 72 18.11 21.43 5.44
C SER A 72 19.16 21.51 6.56
N LYS A 73 19.33 20.43 7.34
CA LYS A 73 20.36 20.35 8.40
C LYS A 73 21.79 20.27 7.87
N LYS A 74 22.02 19.62 6.72
CA LYS A 74 23.35 19.61 6.08
C LYS A 74 23.80 21.02 5.68
N ASN A 75 22.87 21.81 5.15
CA ASN A 75 23.15 23.18 4.74
C ASN A 75 23.38 24.11 5.93
N CYS A 76 22.66 23.94 7.06
CA CYS A 76 22.80 24.85 8.21
C CYS A 76 24.17 24.74 8.90
N LYS A 77 24.69 23.52 9.12
CA LYS A 77 25.98 23.32 9.83
C LYS A 77 27.17 23.81 9.02
N PHE A 78 27.06 23.74 7.69
CA PHE A 78 28.08 24.27 6.79
C PHE A 78 28.03 25.81 6.76
N GLN A 79 26.83 26.39 6.64
CA GLN A 79 26.62 27.84 6.70
C GLN A 79 27.16 28.44 8.01
N GLU A 80 26.83 27.84 9.16
CA GLU A 80 27.32 28.28 10.48
C GLU A 80 28.86 28.29 10.56
N LYS A 81 29.51 27.23 10.07
CA LYS A 81 30.97 27.16 10.02
C LYS A 81 31.58 28.19 9.08
N CYS A 82 30.98 28.42 7.91
CA CYS A 82 31.43 29.45 6.97
C CYS A 82 31.29 30.86 7.55
N ILE A 83 30.18 31.15 8.24
CA ILE A 83 29.97 32.42 8.96
C ILE A 83 31.06 32.61 10.02
N LEU A 84 31.33 31.60 10.85
CA LEU A 84 32.37 31.66 11.88
C LEU A 84 33.76 31.89 11.30
N ILE A 85 34.12 31.18 10.22
CA ILE A 85 35.42 31.37 9.54
C ILE A 85 35.55 32.81 9.01
N ALA A 86 34.50 33.33 8.38
CA ALA A 86 34.52 34.69 7.84
C ALA A 86 34.61 35.75 8.96
N GLN A 87 33.95 35.53 10.10
CA GLN A 87 34.08 36.40 11.29
C GLN A 87 35.50 36.41 11.85
N VAL A 88 36.17 35.25 11.90
CA VAL A 88 37.57 35.15 12.36
C VAL A 88 38.53 35.85 11.39
N LEU A 89 38.32 35.68 10.08
CA LEU A 89 39.20 36.25 9.05
C LEU A 89 39.05 37.77 8.90
N LEU A 90 37.83 38.30 9.04
CA LEU A 90 37.54 39.72 8.86
C LEU A 90 37.72 40.54 10.15
N GLY A 91 37.88 39.90 11.31
CA GLY A 91 38.13 40.59 12.59
C GLY A 91 36.93 41.41 13.11
N GLU A 92 35.80 41.42 12.39
CA GLU A 92 34.57 42.13 12.74
C GLU A 92 33.35 41.18 12.74
N LYS A 93 32.33 41.53 13.54
CA LYS A 93 31.05 40.82 13.54
C LYS A 93 30.36 41.05 12.20
N LEU A 94 30.40 40.05 11.31
CA LEU A 94 29.68 40.09 10.03
C LEU A 94 28.21 40.46 10.25
N ILE A 95 27.84 41.66 9.78
CA ILE A 95 26.45 42.16 9.70
C ILE A 95 25.76 41.59 8.44
N VAL A 96 26.54 41.04 7.51
CA VAL A 96 26.03 40.57 6.22
C VAL A 96 25.78 39.06 6.26
N GLU A 97 24.53 38.72 5.98
CA GLU A 97 24.02 37.37 5.78
C GLU A 97 24.88 36.61 4.74
N TYR A 98 25.36 35.43 5.12
CA TYR A 98 26.14 34.56 4.25
C TYR A 98 25.27 34.11 3.06
N CYS A 99 25.63 34.54 1.85
CA CYS A 99 24.83 34.32 0.64
C CYS A 99 25.24 33.04 -0.11
N PRO A 100 24.40 31.98 -0.09
CA PRO A 100 24.72 30.68 -0.68
C PRO A 100 24.62 30.67 -2.21
N SER A 101 24.95 29.53 -2.81
CA SER A 101 25.10 29.25 -4.25
C SER A 101 24.12 29.89 -5.24
N PHE A 102 22.89 30.20 -4.85
CA PHE A 102 21.87 30.76 -5.75
C PHE A 102 22.10 32.26 -6.04
N MET A 103 22.99 32.93 -5.29
CA MET A 103 23.42 34.31 -5.56
C MET A 103 24.48 34.40 -6.67
N ARG A 104 24.91 33.27 -7.23
CA ARG A 104 25.88 33.17 -8.35
C ARG A 104 25.34 33.63 -9.71
N GLY A 105 24.06 34.01 -9.82
CA GLY A 105 23.47 34.55 -11.06
C GLY A 105 23.47 36.08 -11.15
N LEU A 106 23.89 36.77 -10.08
CA LEU A 106 24.03 38.23 -10.08
C LEU A 106 25.47 38.55 -10.47
N GLU A 107 25.64 38.87 -11.75
CA GLU A 107 26.86 39.43 -12.33
C GLU A 107 27.18 40.72 -11.58
N LEU A 108 28.22 40.71 -10.74
CA LEU A 108 28.74 41.90 -10.06
C LEU A 108 29.51 42.73 -11.08
N ASP A 109 28.80 43.35 -12.01
CA ASP A 109 29.32 44.47 -12.79
C ASP A 109 29.19 45.74 -11.94
N ALA A 110 30.34 46.37 -11.67
CA ALA A 110 30.58 47.50 -10.76
C ALA A 110 30.51 47.10 -9.26
N PHE A 111 31.52 47.36 -8.44
CA PHE A 111 32.18 48.65 -8.21
C PHE A 111 33.65 48.46 -7.78
N PHE A 112 34.49 49.43 -8.20
CA PHE A 112 35.89 49.63 -7.77
C PHE A 112 35.99 50.09 -6.31
#